data_AF-A0A536YU69-F1
#
_entry.id   AF-A0A536YU69-F1
#
_cell.length_a   1.000
_cell.length_b   1.000
_cell.length_c   1.000
_cell.angle_alpha   90.00
_cell.angle_beta   90.00
_cell.angle_gamma   90.00
#
_symmetry.space_group_name_H-M   'P 1'
#
loop_
_entity.id
_entity.type
_entity.pdbx_description
1 polymer ?
#
loop_
_entity_poly.entity_id
_entity_poly.type
_entity_poly.pdbx_seq_one_letter_code
_entity_poly.pdbx_strand_id
1 'polypeptide(L)'
;MKLIEPDEMADFHKVLARFNLPAEDFDLRETDTTDPKTDEIFALTGFVTITRKSTGREREYPIGDASTWVAQFQRDVLLKIFD
;
A
#
# COMPACT_ATOMS: atom_id res chain seq x y z
N MET A 1 4.93 14.79 -0.57
CA MET A 1 4.54 14.14 -1.84
C MET A 1 3.68 12.95 -1.47
N LYS A 2 2.57 12.70 -2.18
CA LYS A 2 1.87 11.42 -2.07
C LYS A 2 2.46 10.52 -3.12
N LEU A 3 2.97 9.37 -2.71
CA LEU A 3 3.54 8.37 -3.61
C LEU A 3 2.45 7.48 -4.17
N ILE A 4 1.35 7.31 -3.41
CA ILE A 4 0.17 6.61 -3.87
C ILE A 4 -0.65 7.52 -4.77
N GLU A 5 -0.90 7.06 -5.98
CA GLU A 5 -1.76 7.75 -6.93
C GLU A 5 -3.24 7.63 -6.53
N PRO A 6 -4.09 8.62 -6.88
CA PRO A 6 -5.51 8.55 -6.58
C PRO A 6 -6.22 7.36 -7.24
N ASP A 7 -5.73 6.89 -8.40
CA ASP A 7 -6.24 5.70 -9.09
C ASP A 7 -5.94 4.42 -8.29
N GLU A 8 -4.71 4.29 -7.78
CA GLU A 8 -4.32 3.17 -6.91
C GLU A 8 -5.15 3.14 -5.62
N MET A 9 -5.40 4.31 -5.02
CA MET A 9 -6.27 4.42 -3.84
C MET A 9 -7.71 4.00 -4.15
N ALA A 10 -8.22 4.33 -5.35
CA ALA A 10 -9.54 3.88 -5.78
C ALA A 10 -9.59 2.35 -5.96
N ASP A 11 -8.56 1.74 -6.56
CA ASP A 11 -8.48 0.29 -6.69
C ASP A 11 -8.34 -0.41 -5.33
N PHE A 12 -7.58 0.16 -4.39
CA PHE A 12 -7.52 -0.33 -3.01
C PHE A 12 -8.92 -0.40 -2.37
N HIS A 13 -9.71 0.67 -2.47
CA HIS A 13 -11.08 0.66 -1.97
C HIS A 13 -11.98 -0.36 -2.69
N LYS A 14 -11.81 -0.55 -4.00
CA LYS A 14 -12.54 -1.61 -4.74
C LYS A 14 -12.18 -2.99 -4.22
N VAL A 15 -10.91 -3.27 -3.93
CA VAL A 15 -10.47 -4.53 -3.33
C VAL A 15 -11.14 -4.72 -1.99
N LEU A 16 -11.08 -3.74 -1.09
CA LEU A 16 -11.74 -3.83 0.22
C LEU A 16 -13.24 -4.09 0.10
N ALA A 17 -13.94 -3.33 -0.75
CA ALA A 17 -15.37 -3.52 -0.99
C ALA A 17 -15.69 -4.92 -1.52
N ARG A 18 -14.86 -5.46 -2.42
CA ARG A 18 -15.00 -6.81 -2.98
C ARG A 18 -14.88 -7.91 -1.91
N PHE A 19 -14.02 -7.72 -0.93
CA PHE A 19 -13.83 -8.65 0.19
C PHE A 19 -14.68 -8.31 1.42
N ASN A 20 -15.58 -7.32 1.31
CA ASN A 20 -16.42 -6.84 2.40
C ASN A 20 -15.60 -6.42 3.64
N LEU A 21 -14.43 -5.83 3.40
CA LEU A 21 -13.49 -5.34 4.40
C LEU A 21 -13.74 -3.85 4.65
N PRO A 22 -13.86 -3.42 5.93
CA PRO A 22 -14.07 -2.02 6.26
C PRO A 22 -12.79 -1.22 6.03
N ALA A 23 -12.82 -0.21 5.14
CA ALA A 23 -11.65 0.64 4.90
C ALA A 23 -11.16 1.37 6.16
N GLU A 24 -12.07 1.71 7.06
CA GLU A 24 -11.73 2.27 8.36
C GLU A 24 -10.91 1.33 9.26
N ASP A 25 -10.93 0.02 9.00
CA ASP A 25 -10.14 -0.98 9.72
C ASP A 25 -8.71 -1.06 9.18
N PHE A 26 -8.45 -0.51 8.00
CA PHE A 26 -7.13 -0.46 7.38
C PHE A 26 -6.53 0.94 7.56
N ASP A 27 -5.29 0.98 8.01
CA ASP A 27 -4.47 2.17 8.09
C ASP A 27 -3.37 2.08 7.02
N LEU A 28 -3.18 3.13 6.23
CA LEU A 28 -2.18 3.18 5.17
C LEU A 28 -1.17 4.26 5.52
N ARG A 29 0.09 3.85 5.65
CA ARG A 29 1.21 4.74 5.96
C ARG A 29 2.22 4.72 4.83
N GLU A 30 2.32 5.83 4.12
CA GLU A 30 3.32 6.05 3.08
C GLU A 30 4.66 6.43 3.73
N THR A 31 5.72 5.71 3.38
CA THR A 31 7.10 5.98 3.77
C THR A 31 7.89 6.30 2.50
N ASP A 32 8.27 7.56 2.36
CA ASP A 32 9.17 8.00 1.29
C ASP A 32 10.60 7.62 1.65
N THR A 33 11.22 6.79 0.82
CA THR A 33 12.63 6.38 0.98
C THR A 33 13.55 7.09 -0.01
N THR A 34 13.03 8.10 -0.71
CA THR A 34 13.83 8.91 -1.64
C THR A 34 14.88 9.67 -0.83
N ASP A 35 16.11 9.16 -0.82
CA ASP A 35 17.21 9.74 -0.06
C ASP A 35 17.67 11.04 -0.76
N PRO A 36 17.50 12.22 -0.15
CA PRO A 36 17.79 13.50 -0.82
C PRO A 36 19.31 13.77 -0.98
N LYS A 37 20.18 12.83 -0.54
CA LYS A 37 21.63 12.98 -0.56
C LYS A 37 22.36 12.19 -1.65
N THR A 38 21.68 11.29 -2.37
CA THR A 38 22.33 10.56 -3.46
C THR A 38 22.09 11.30 -4.78
N ASP A 39 23.16 11.79 -5.39
CA ASP A 39 23.19 12.43 -6.72
C ASP A 39 23.04 11.34 -7.82
N GLU A 40 22.06 10.47 -7.66
CA GLU A 40 21.76 9.41 -8.61
C GLU A 40 20.27 9.49 -8.94
N ILE A 41 19.99 9.51 -10.24
CA ILE A 41 18.68 9.62 -10.87
C ILE A 41 17.89 8.33 -10.58
N PHE A 42 17.50 8.10 -9.33
CA PHE A 42 16.67 6.97 -8.94
C PHE A 42 15.22 7.40 -8.93
N ALA A 43 14.37 6.56 -9.53
CA ALA A 43 12.93 6.71 -9.49
C ALA A 43 12.47 6.93 -8.05
N LEU A 44 11.47 7.80 -7.87
CA LEU A 44 10.78 7.99 -6.59
C LEU A 44 10.30 6.61 -6.12
N THR A 45 10.98 6.08 -5.10
CA THR A 45 10.68 4.78 -4.52
C THR A 45 10.37 4.98 -3.05
N GLY A 46 9.28 4.38 -2.61
CA GLY A 46 8.90 4.33 -1.23
C GLY A 46 8.15 3.06 -0.93
N PHE A 47 7.53 3.03 0.24
CA PHE A 47 6.75 1.89 0.69
C PHE A 47 5.42 2.36 1.28
N VAL A 48 4.35 1.60 1.06
CA VAL A 48 3.12 1.72 1.82
C VAL A 48 3.04 0.59 2.83
N THR A 49 2.94 0.95 4.10
CA THR A 49 2.61 0.01 5.16
C THR A 49 1.11 0.01 5.35
N ILE A 50 0.48 -1.14 5.15
CA ILE A 50 -0.95 -1.34 5.36
C ILE A 50 -1.15 -2.15 6.62
N THR A 51 -1.82 -1.56 7.60
CA THR A 51 -2.08 -2.16 8.91
C THR A 51 -3.57 -2.39 9.10
N ARG A 52 -3.95 -3.64 9.37
CA ARG A 52 -5.32 -3.97 9.75
C ARG A 52 -5.47 -3.84 11.27
N LYS A 53 -6.25 -2.88 11.72
CA LYS A 53 -6.46 -2.56 13.14
C LYS A 53 -7.15 -3.70 13.90
N SER A 54 -8.12 -4.38 13.30
CA SER A 54 -8.83 -5.49 13.94
C SER A 54 -7.94 -6.65 14.33
N THR A 55 -6.93 -6.98 13.52
CA THR A 55 -6.03 -8.13 13.76
C THR A 55 -4.64 -7.73 14.22
N GLY A 56 -4.31 -6.43 14.12
CA GLY A 56 -2.97 -5.90 14.41
C GLY A 56 -1.91 -6.32 13.41
N ARG A 57 -2.29 -6.91 12.27
CA ARG A 57 -1.35 -7.34 11.24
C ARG A 57 -1.05 -6.21 10.27
N GLU A 58 0.23 -6.04 9.98
CA GLU A 58 0.72 -5.08 9.02
C GLU A 58 1.52 -5.74 7.90
N ARG A 59 1.51 -5.10 6.73
CA ARG A 59 2.29 -5.52 5.57
C ARG A 59 2.81 -4.31 4.84
N GLU A 60 4.07 -4.36 4.44
CA GLU A 60 4.71 -3.33 3.65
C GLU A 60 4.75 -3.73 2.17
N TYR A 61 4.44 -2.78 1.30
CA TYR A 61 4.48 -2.95 -0.14
C TYR A 61 5.26 -1.82 -0.81
N PRO A 62 6.11 -2.10 -1.81
CA PRO A 62 6.83 -1.06 -2.54
C PRO A 62 5.87 -0.23 -3.40
N ILE A 63 6.00 1.09 -3.31
CA ILE A 63 5.26 2.11 -4.08
C ILE A 63 6.24 3.01 -4.87
N GLY A 64 5.80 3.56 -5.99
CA GLY A 64 6.64 4.37 -6.88
C GLY A 64 6.24 4.26 -8.34
N ASP A 65 7.13 4.62 -9.26
CA ASP A 65 6.89 4.48 -10.70
C ASP A 65 6.64 3.00 -11.07
N ALA A 66 5.43 2.72 -11.60
CA ALA A 66 4.92 1.38 -11.92
C ALA A 66 4.69 0.45 -10.72
N SER A 67 4.33 0.98 -9.55
CA SER A 67 3.96 0.12 -8.42
C SER A 67 2.72 -0.74 -8.68
N THR A 68 2.76 -1.96 -8.18
CA THR A 68 1.63 -2.93 -8.25
C THR A 68 1.19 -3.35 -6.85
N TRP A 69 1.36 -2.47 -5.87
CA TRP A 69 1.10 -2.75 -4.46
C TRP A 69 -0.35 -3.15 -4.23
N VAL A 70 -1.31 -2.55 -4.94
CA VAL A 70 -2.74 -2.90 -4.81
C VAL A 70 -2.99 -4.35 -5.22
N ALA A 71 -2.35 -4.83 -6.30
CA ALA A 71 -2.46 -6.21 -6.75
C ALA A 71 -1.80 -7.19 -5.75
N GLN A 72 -0.70 -6.78 -5.11
CA GLN A 72 -0.07 -7.55 -4.03
C GLN A 72 -0.96 -7.61 -2.79
N PHE A 73 -1.50 -6.47 -2.36
CA PHE A 73 -2.46 -6.38 -1.26
C PHE A 73 -3.68 -7.27 -1.50
N GLN A 74 -4.26 -7.22 -2.70
CA GLN A 74 -5.38 -8.08 -3.07
C GLN A 74 -5.04 -9.57 -2.91
N ARG A 75 -3.84 -9.99 -3.32
CA ARG A 75 -3.37 -11.37 -3.13
C ARG A 75 -3.21 -11.72 -1.66
N ASP A 76 -2.66 -10.83 -0.84
CA ASP A 76 -2.50 -11.06 0.59
C ASP A 76 -3.84 -11.14 1.33
N VAL A 77 -4.83 -10.34 0.93
CA VAL A 77 -6.21 -10.45 1.41
C VAL A 77 -6.80 -11.81 1.05
N LEU A 78 -6.61 -12.28 -0.20
CA LEU A 78 -7.05 -13.61 -0.64
C LEU A 78 -6.39 -14.75 0.13
N LEU A 79 -5.11 -14.59 0.46
CA LEU A 79 -4.33 -15.54 1.27
C LEU A 79 -4.64 -15.44 2.77
N LYS A 80 -5.59 -14.58 3.17
CA LYS A 80 -5.97 -14.33 4.57
C LYS A 80 -4.78 -13.92 5.45
N ILE A 81 -3.80 -13.22 4.86
CA ILE A 81 -2.62 -12.74 5.59
C ILE A 81 -3.02 -11.75 6.69
N PHE A 82 -4.13 -11.03 6.53
CA PHE A 82 -4.65 -10.09 7.52
C PHE A 82 -5.72 -10.68 8.46
N ASP A 83 -6.03 -11.99 8.41
CA ASP A 83 -7.04 -12.67 9.24
C ASP A 83 -6.46 -13.28 10.53
#